data_AF-A0A6L2PY21-F1
#
_entry.id   AF-A0A6L2PY21-F1
#
_cell.length_a   1.000
_cell.length_b   1.000
_cell.length_c   1.000
_cell.angle_alpha   90.00
_cell.angle_beta   90.00
_cell.angle_gamma   90.00
#
_symmetry.space_group_name_H-M   'P 1'
#
loop_
_entity.id
_entity.type
_entity.pdbx_description
1 polymer ?
#
loop_
_entity_poly.entity_id
_entity_poly.type
_entity_poly.pdbx_seq_one_letter_code
_entity_poly.pdbx_strand_id
1 'polypeptide(L)'
;MLGVEYRTDEWRLCIDSSNRSLKAVLLHNGNSFASVPVAHSVHLKETYETLGQLLDKINYMQHQWMVCNDLKVLCILRGQKQGCTKFPCYICEWDSRDQDTHWTQRQWTQRTRLVLGSKNILRKCLVDPENIIFTHEVGCKSNMLRPWMEMEIVLITQATTFLHFHRQKSRKASL
;
A
#
# COMPACT_ATOMS: atom_id res chain seq x y z
N MET A 1 21.92 -4.37 -3.09
CA MET A 1 21.89 -4.21 -1.62
C MET A 1 23.29 -4.19 -1.09
N LEU A 2 23.57 -3.38 -0.07
CA LEU A 2 24.91 -2.95 0.38
C LEU A 2 25.79 -4.03 1.07
N GLY A 3 25.65 -5.32 0.72
CA GLY A 3 26.52 -6.38 1.25
C GLY A 3 26.44 -6.60 2.77
N VAL A 4 25.43 -6.03 3.43
CA VAL A 4 25.17 -6.22 4.85
C VAL A 4 24.23 -7.41 5.00
N GLU A 5 24.63 -8.41 5.79
CA GLU A 5 23.75 -9.50 6.18
C GLU A 5 22.60 -8.96 7.03
N TYR A 6 21.38 -9.37 6.69
CA TYR A 6 20.19 -9.02 7.45
C TYR A 6 19.18 -10.16 7.36
N ARG A 7 18.30 -10.22 8.35
CA ARG A 7 17.22 -11.20 8.44
C ARG A 7 15.96 -10.67 7.77
N THR A 8 15.48 -11.32 6.72
CA THR A 8 14.33 -10.81 5.94
C THR A 8 13.03 -10.75 6.74
N ASP A 9 12.85 -11.65 7.71
CA ASP A 9 11.69 -11.73 8.59
C ASP A 9 11.59 -10.58 9.61
N GLU A 10 12.67 -9.83 9.82
CA GLU A 10 12.69 -8.66 10.69
C GLU A 10 12.23 -7.36 9.98
N TRP A 11 12.06 -7.42 8.66
CA TRP A 11 11.73 -6.26 7.82
C TRP A 11 10.45 -6.47 7.03
N ARG A 12 9.73 -5.36 6.84
CA ARG A 12 8.55 -5.29 5.97
C ARG A 12 8.74 -4.24 4.89
N LEU A 13 8.30 -4.55 3.68
CA LEU A 13 8.30 -3.67 2.54
C LEU A 13 7.06 -2.76 2.58
N CYS A 14 7.30 -1.45 2.55
CA CYS A 14 6.31 -0.42 2.35
C CYS A 14 6.59 0.27 1.00
N ILE A 15 5.58 0.36 0.16
CA ILE A 15 5.56 1.06 -1.12
C ILE A 15 4.60 2.24 -0.96
N ASP A 16 5.17 3.41 -0.78
CA ASP A 16 4.42 4.65 -0.71
C ASP A 16 4.40 5.30 -2.08
N SER A 17 3.23 5.72 -2.55
CA SER A 17 3.21 6.69 -3.64
C SER A 17 2.40 7.93 -3.33
N SER A 18 2.84 8.97 -3.99
CA SER A 18 2.27 10.30 -4.00
C SER A 18 2.08 10.72 -5.44
N ASN A 19 1.35 11.82 -5.65
CA ASN A 19 1.22 12.43 -6.97
C ASN A 19 2.57 12.78 -7.65
N ARG A 20 3.68 12.81 -6.89
CA ARG A 20 5.00 13.24 -7.36
C ARG A 20 6.04 12.13 -7.40
N SER A 21 5.83 11.03 -6.69
CA SER A 21 6.86 10.00 -6.55
C SER A 21 6.31 8.67 -6.07
N LEU A 22 6.99 7.60 -6.49
CA LEU A 22 6.86 6.24 -6.00
C LEU A 22 8.12 5.88 -5.21
N LYS A 23 7.94 5.38 -4.00
CA LYS A 23 9.01 5.03 -3.06
C LYS A 23 8.78 3.62 -2.55
N ALA A 24 9.87 2.87 -2.40
CA ALA A 24 9.87 1.61 -1.67
C ALA A 24 10.88 1.69 -0.54
N VAL A 25 10.44 1.31 0.65
CA VAL A 25 11.16 1.48 1.90
C VAL A 25 10.99 0.23 2.74
N LEU A 26 12.09 -0.26 3.32
CA LEU A 26 12.04 -1.31 4.33
C LEU A 26 11.88 -0.69 5.71
N LEU A 27 10.92 -1.24 6.46
CA LEU A 27 10.63 -0.86 7.84
C LEU A 27 10.97 -2.04 8.74
N HIS A 28 11.69 -1.80 9.82
CA HIS A 28 11.94 -2.84 10.82
C HIS A 28 10.68 -3.09 11.64
N ASN A 29 10.33 -4.35 11.90
CA ASN A 29 9.06 -4.72 12.55
C ASN A 29 8.90 -4.13 13.96
N GLY A 30 9.98 -4.01 14.72
CA GLY A 30 10.00 -3.36 16.04
C GLY A 30 10.25 -1.85 16.01
N ASN A 31 10.35 -1.22 14.83
CA ASN A 31 10.79 0.17 14.63
C ASN A 31 12.12 0.54 15.34
N SER A 32 12.90 -0.47 15.76
CA SER A 32 14.19 -0.31 16.45
C SER A 32 15.27 0.27 15.55
N PHE A 33 15.15 0.07 14.24
CA PHE A 33 16.06 0.63 13.24
C PHE A 33 15.36 1.67 12.38
N ALA A 34 16.16 2.57 11.82
CA ALA A 34 15.69 3.55 10.84
C ALA A 34 15.16 2.84 9.58
N SER A 35 14.24 3.51 8.90
CA SER A 35 13.72 3.02 7.62
C SER A 35 14.82 3.06 6.54
N VAL A 36 14.85 2.04 5.69
CA VAL A 36 15.87 1.90 4.64
C VAL A 36 15.21 2.07 3.27
N PRO A 37 15.47 3.17 2.55
CA PRO A 37 14.94 3.33 1.20
C PRO A 37 15.62 2.35 0.24
N VAL A 38 14.82 1.57 -0.49
CA VAL A 38 15.30 0.56 -1.45
C VAL A 38 14.99 0.92 -2.90
N ALA A 39 13.99 1.76 -3.15
CA ALA A 39 13.74 2.35 -4.46
C ALA A 39 13.07 3.72 -4.35
N HIS A 40 13.33 4.59 -5.32
CA HIS A 40 12.68 5.89 -5.45
C HIS A 40 12.61 6.28 -6.93
N SER A 41 11.46 6.81 -7.35
CA SER A 41 11.30 7.42 -8.66
C SER A 41 10.27 8.55 -8.61
N VAL A 42 10.54 9.63 -9.32
CA VAL A 42 9.61 10.77 -9.48
C VAL A 42 8.80 10.70 -10.78
N HIS A 43 9.08 9.71 -11.63
CA HIS A 43 8.46 9.57 -12.96
C HIS A 43 7.47 8.41 -13.03
N LEU A 44 7.51 7.51 -12.03
CA LEU A 44 6.73 6.30 -12.00
C LEU A 44 5.42 6.50 -11.22
N LYS A 45 4.35 5.86 -11.70
CA LYS A 45 3.03 5.85 -11.08
C LYS A 45 2.70 4.47 -10.53
N GLU A 46 1.75 4.38 -9.61
CA GLU A 46 1.20 3.12 -9.13
C GLU A 46 0.36 2.41 -10.21
N THR A 47 1.04 1.72 -11.12
CA THR A 47 0.42 0.76 -12.02
C THR A 47 0.95 -0.63 -11.71
N TYR A 48 0.20 -1.65 -12.08
CA TYR A 48 0.62 -3.03 -11.90
C TYR A 48 1.96 -3.32 -12.59
N GLU A 49 2.17 -2.82 -13.80
CA GLU A 49 3.41 -2.99 -14.56
C GLU A 49 4.59 -2.32 -13.83
N THR A 50 4.37 -1.11 -13.33
CA THR A 50 5.38 -0.34 -12.62
C THR A 50 5.75 -0.98 -11.29
N LEU A 51 4.76 -1.48 -10.54
CA LEU A 51 5.00 -2.21 -9.30
C LEU A 51 5.73 -3.53 -9.56
N GLY A 52 5.38 -4.25 -10.64
CA GLY A 52 6.11 -5.45 -11.06
C GLY A 52 7.59 -5.15 -11.34
N GLN A 53 7.85 -4.12 -12.16
CA GLN A 53 9.22 -3.67 -12.44
C GLN A 53 9.96 -3.24 -11.17
N LEU A 54 9.30 -2.55 -10.24
CA LEU A 54 9.88 -2.15 -8.97
C LEU A 54 10.27 -3.37 -8.13
N LEU A 55 9.40 -4.37 -8.03
CA LEU A 55 9.65 -5.62 -7.29
C LEU A 55 10.81 -6.42 -7.90
N ASP A 56 10.88 -6.48 -9.23
CA ASP A 56 11.98 -7.12 -9.95
C ASP A 56 13.31 -6.40 -9.66
N LYS A 57 13.32 -5.06 -9.67
CA LYS A 57 14.54 -4.26 -9.44
C LYS A 57 15.07 -4.36 -8.02
N ILE A 58 14.20 -4.54 -7.02
CA ILE A 58 14.62 -4.77 -5.64
C ILE A 58 14.84 -6.26 -5.32
N ASN A 59 14.79 -7.14 -6.32
CA ASN A 59 14.91 -8.60 -6.18
C ASN A 59 13.95 -9.16 -5.11
N TYR A 60 12.70 -8.71 -5.09
CA TYR A 60 11.72 -9.08 -4.06
C TYR A 60 11.63 -10.60 -3.87
N MET A 61 11.70 -11.37 -4.97
CA MET A 61 11.58 -12.83 -4.94
C MET A 61 12.63 -13.52 -4.05
N GLN A 62 13.82 -12.94 -3.88
CA GLN A 62 14.88 -13.48 -3.04
C GLN A 62 14.65 -13.22 -1.55
N HIS A 63 13.87 -12.19 -1.22
CA HIS A 63 13.71 -11.72 0.15
C HIS A 63 12.37 -12.10 0.75
N GLN A 64 11.31 -12.17 -0.08
CA GLN A 64 9.95 -12.50 0.33
C GLN A 64 9.49 -11.68 1.56
N TRP A 65 9.86 -10.39 1.62
CA TRP A 65 9.46 -9.57 2.75
C TRP A 65 7.94 -9.50 2.85
N MET A 66 7.48 -9.40 4.09
CA MET A 66 6.11 -9.01 4.38
C MET A 66 5.82 -7.63 3.79
N VAL A 67 4.70 -7.46 3.11
CA VAL A 67 4.27 -6.22 2.47
C VAL A 67 3.17 -5.58 3.32
N CYS A 68 3.40 -4.34 3.76
CA CYS A 68 2.45 -3.55 4.53
C CYS A 68 2.26 -2.22 3.81
N ASN A 69 1.07 -2.01 3.24
CA ASN A 69 0.77 -0.86 2.39
C ASN A 69 -0.67 -0.42 2.51
N ASP A 70 -0.98 0.75 1.92
CA ASP A 70 -2.36 1.16 1.75
C ASP A 70 -3.16 0.16 0.90
N LEU A 71 -4.48 0.23 1.05
CA LEU A 71 -5.41 -0.65 0.39
C LEU A 71 -5.25 -0.64 -1.14
N LYS A 72 -4.98 0.52 -1.74
CA LYS A 72 -4.90 0.69 -3.19
C LYS A 72 -3.70 -0.05 -3.76
N VAL A 73 -2.51 0.12 -3.18
CA VAL A 73 -1.29 -0.61 -3.59
C VAL A 73 -1.50 -2.11 -3.39
N LEU A 74 -2.06 -2.54 -2.27
CA LEU A 74 -2.36 -3.95 -2.02
C LEU A 74 -3.34 -4.54 -3.05
N CYS A 75 -4.41 -3.82 -3.41
CA CYS A 75 -5.33 -4.21 -4.50
C CYS A 75 -4.58 -4.43 -5.82
N ILE A 76 -3.68 -3.52 -6.19
CA ILE A 76 -2.89 -3.63 -7.44
C ILE A 76 -1.96 -4.83 -7.39
N LEU A 77 -1.23 -5.02 -6.28
CA LEU A 77 -0.35 -6.17 -6.07
C LEU A 77 -1.12 -7.50 -6.15
N ARG A 78 -2.38 -7.51 -5.73
CA ARG A 78 -3.31 -8.65 -5.85
C ARG A 78 -3.92 -8.83 -7.25
N GLY A 79 -3.53 -8.00 -8.23
CA GLY A 79 -3.98 -8.09 -9.62
C GLY A 79 -5.41 -7.61 -9.86
N GLN A 80 -5.94 -6.75 -8.97
CA GLN A 80 -7.26 -6.16 -9.14
C GLN A 80 -7.28 -5.04 -10.19
N LYS A 81 -8.44 -4.85 -10.83
CA LYS A 81 -8.64 -3.66 -11.67
C LYS A 81 -8.69 -2.42 -10.79
N GLN A 82 -8.00 -1.38 -11.23
CA GLN A 82 -8.08 -0.06 -10.63
C GLN A 82 -9.39 0.67 -11.01
N GLY A 83 -9.77 1.67 -10.20
CA GLY A 83 -10.93 2.53 -10.42
C GLY A 83 -12.22 2.03 -9.79
N CYS A 84 -13.33 2.72 -10.08
CA CYS A 84 -14.66 2.48 -9.53
C CYS A 84 -15.29 1.20 -10.11
N THR A 85 -14.86 0.06 -9.59
CA THR A 85 -15.21 -1.26 -10.11
C THR A 85 -16.11 -2.01 -9.14
N LYS A 86 -16.87 -2.97 -9.67
CA LYS A 86 -17.65 -3.92 -8.86
C LYS A 86 -16.68 -4.81 -8.09
N PHE A 87 -16.88 -5.01 -6.79
CA PHE A 87 -15.98 -5.79 -5.92
C PHE A 87 -14.56 -5.23 -5.75
N PRO A 88 -14.40 -3.99 -5.25
CA PRO A 88 -13.09 -3.33 -5.13
C PRO A 88 -12.21 -3.92 -4.01
N CYS A 89 -12.79 -4.62 -3.03
CA CYS A 89 -12.03 -5.19 -1.92
C CYS A 89 -11.34 -6.51 -2.31
N TYR A 90 -10.10 -6.73 -1.87
CA TYR A 90 -9.41 -8.02 -1.99
C TYR A 90 -9.69 -8.97 -0.81
N ILE A 91 -10.25 -8.48 0.29
CA ILE A 91 -10.57 -9.25 1.50
C ILE A 91 -12.00 -9.81 1.43
N CYS A 92 -12.95 -9.01 0.96
CA CYS A 92 -14.37 -9.36 0.95
C CYS A 92 -15.01 -9.17 -0.42
N GLU A 93 -16.19 -9.75 -0.61
CA GLU A 93 -17.01 -9.66 -1.82
C GLU A 93 -18.01 -8.49 -1.74
N TRP A 94 -17.55 -7.33 -1.26
CA TRP A 94 -18.39 -6.13 -1.21
C TRP A 94 -18.79 -5.67 -2.61
N ASP A 95 -20.08 -5.69 -2.90
CA ASP A 95 -20.61 -5.13 -4.12
C ASP A 95 -20.79 -3.61 -4.00
N SER A 96 -19.86 -2.85 -4.55
CA SER A 96 -19.91 -1.38 -4.58
C SER A 96 -21.09 -0.82 -5.39
N ARG A 97 -21.78 -1.67 -6.17
CA ARG A 97 -22.92 -1.27 -7.02
C ARG A 97 -24.26 -1.70 -6.46
N ASP A 98 -24.27 -2.53 -5.42
CA ASP A 98 -25.49 -2.85 -4.70
C ASP A 98 -25.94 -1.59 -3.96
N GLN A 99 -27.13 -1.07 -4.31
CA GLN A 99 -27.72 0.13 -3.70
C GLN A 99 -28.65 -0.21 -2.54
N ASP A 100 -29.25 -1.40 -2.57
CA ASP A 100 -30.31 -1.81 -1.64
C ASP A 100 -29.70 -2.28 -0.30
N THR A 101 -28.68 -3.13 -0.38
CA THR A 101 -27.98 -3.64 0.81
C THR A 101 -26.77 -2.81 1.21
N HIS A 102 -26.44 -1.78 0.41
CA HIS A 102 -25.25 -0.95 0.55
C HIS A 102 -25.04 -0.41 1.95
N TRP A 103 -26.11 0.04 2.60
CA TRP A 103 -26.03 0.72 3.90
C TRP A 103 -26.39 -0.21 5.06
N THR A 104 -27.12 -1.29 4.78
CA THR A 104 -27.64 -2.23 5.79
C THR A 104 -26.66 -3.37 6.07
N GLN A 105 -26.02 -3.94 5.04
CA GLN A 105 -25.21 -5.15 5.17
C GLN A 105 -23.81 -4.87 5.72
N ARG A 106 -23.56 -4.98 7.02
CA ARG A 106 -22.23 -4.67 7.60
C ARG A 106 -21.17 -5.73 7.36
N GLN A 107 -21.58 -6.96 7.08
CA GLN A 107 -20.70 -8.12 6.88
C GLN A 107 -20.87 -8.65 5.47
N TRP A 108 -19.77 -8.72 4.73
CA TRP A 108 -19.71 -9.27 3.37
C TRP A 108 -18.97 -10.60 3.38
N THR A 109 -19.31 -11.48 2.45
CA THR A 109 -18.64 -12.77 2.29
C THR A 109 -17.13 -12.55 2.13
N GLN A 110 -16.34 -13.22 2.96
CA GLN A 110 -14.89 -13.16 2.87
C GLN A 110 -14.41 -13.92 1.63
N ARG A 111 -13.41 -13.37 0.93
CA ARG A 111 -12.79 -14.05 -0.20
C ARG A 111 -11.82 -15.10 0.32
N THR A 112 -12.15 -16.37 0.11
CA THR A 112 -11.22 -17.48 0.39
C THR A 112 -10.13 -17.57 -0.68
N ARG A 113 -10.45 -17.22 -1.93
CA ARG A 113 -9.53 -17.30 -3.08
C ARG A 113 -9.77 -16.19 -4.08
N LEU A 114 -8.69 -15.70 -4.69
CA LEU A 114 -8.72 -14.78 -5.83
C LEU A 114 -8.69 -15.58 -7.14
N VAL A 115 -9.81 -15.59 -7.87
CA VAL A 115 -9.97 -16.30 -9.14
C VAL A 115 -9.83 -15.31 -10.30
N LEU A 116 -8.88 -15.55 -11.21
CA LEU A 116 -8.67 -14.72 -12.40
C LEU A 116 -9.95 -14.62 -13.24
N GLY A 117 -10.26 -13.41 -13.72
CA GLY A 117 -11.45 -13.10 -14.50
C GLY A 117 -12.73 -12.92 -13.67
N SER A 118 -12.68 -13.18 -12.36
CA SER A 118 -13.84 -13.11 -11.47
C SER A 118 -13.68 -12.00 -10.43
N LYS A 119 -14.80 -11.39 -10.03
CA LYS A 119 -14.89 -10.44 -8.90
C LYS A 119 -13.72 -9.45 -8.84
N ASN A 120 -13.49 -8.74 -9.95
CA ASN A 120 -12.46 -7.71 -10.12
C ASN A 120 -10.99 -8.17 -10.20
N ILE A 121 -10.72 -9.47 -10.27
CA ILE A 121 -9.34 -9.97 -10.41
C ILE A 121 -9.03 -10.14 -11.90
N LEU A 122 -8.09 -9.37 -12.45
CA LEU A 122 -7.73 -9.46 -13.87
C LEU A 122 -6.36 -10.10 -14.07
N ARG A 123 -5.49 -10.01 -13.07
CA ARG A 123 -4.08 -10.41 -13.19
C ARG A 123 -3.68 -11.27 -12.00
N LYS A 124 -2.58 -12.00 -12.16
CA LYS A 124 -1.98 -12.78 -11.07
C LYS A 124 -1.42 -11.85 -10.01
N CYS A 125 -1.35 -12.34 -8.77
CA CYS A 125 -0.69 -11.60 -7.70
C CYS A 125 0.80 -11.42 -8.04
N LEU A 126 1.33 -10.23 -7.79
CA LEU A 126 2.76 -9.89 -7.95
C LEU A 126 3.61 -10.34 -6.74
N VAL A 127 2.95 -10.51 -5.61
CA VAL A 127 3.56 -10.96 -4.34
C VAL A 127 2.79 -12.15 -3.81
N ASP A 128 3.41 -12.94 -2.95
CA ASP A 128 2.74 -14.04 -2.29
C ASP A 128 1.57 -13.50 -1.45
N PRO A 129 0.35 -14.02 -1.61
CA PRO A 129 -0.77 -13.79 -0.71
C PRO A 129 -0.47 -13.85 0.79
N GLU A 130 0.41 -14.75 1.21
CA GLU A 130 0.77 -14.97 2.62
C GLU A 130 1.70 -13.88 3.14
N ASN A 131 2.45 -13.24 2.24
CA ASN A 131 3.38 -12.17 2.57
C ASN A 131 2.71 -10.79 2.65
N ILE A 132 1.37 -10.70 2.71
CA ILE A 132 0.68 -9.42 2.87
C ILE A 132 0.20 -9.29 4.32
N ILE A 133 0.70 -8.25 5.00
CA ILE A 133 0.23 -7.91 6.33
C ILE A 133 -1.13 -7.26 6.19
N PHE A 134 -2.14 -7.96 6.69
CA PHE A 134 -3.43 -7.36 6.96
C PHE A 134 -3.27 -6.46 8.18
N THR A 135 -3.55 -5.17 8.03
CA THR A 135 -3.91 -4.36 9.20
C THR A 135 -5.24 -4.91 9.69
N HIS A 136 -5.14 -5.87 10.62
CA HIS A 136 -6.26 -6.57 11.21
C HIS A 136 -7.27 -5.55 11.78
N GLU A 137 -8.55 -5.93 11.77
CA GLU A 137 -9.66 -5.25 12.48
C GLU A 137 -10.25 -3.98 11.88
N VAL A 138 -10.44 -3.95 10.56
CA VAL A 138 -11.54 -3.15 10.04
C VAL A 138 -12.44 -4.02 9.19
N GLY A 139 -13.63 -4.30 9.73
CA GLY A 139 -14.73 -4.80 8.93
C GLY A 139 -14.82 -3.98 7.64
N CYS A 140 -14.99 -4.67 6.52
CA CYS A 140 -14.83 -4.19 5.15
C CYS A 140 -15.50 -2.82 4.86
N LYS A 141 -16.46 -2.37 5.68
CA LYS A 141 -17.12 -1.07 5.57
C LYS A 141 -16.47 0.11 6.30
N SER A 142 -15.88 -0.06 7.49
CA SER A 142 -15.57 1.10 8.35
C SER A 142 -14.41 1.96 7.83
N ASN A 143 -13.48 1.38 7.07
CA ASN A 143 -12.32 2.09 6.53
C ASN A 143 -12.25 2.14 5.00
N MET A 144 -13.23 1.65 4.23
CA MET A 144 -13.19 1.78 2.76
C MET A 144 -13.82 3.08 2.25
N LEU A 145 -14.65 3.76 3.03
CA LEU A 145 -15.33 4.99 2.56
C LEU A 145 -14.46 6.24 2.63
N ARG A 146 -13.49 6.32 3.55
CA ARG A 146 -12.59 7.48 3.65
C ARG A 146 -11.41 7.47 2.68
N PRO A 147 -10.61 6.38 2.53
CA PRO A 147 -9.42 6.42 1.68
C PRO A 147 -9.73 6.63 0.19
N TRP A 148 -10.89 6.17 -0.30
CA TRP A 148 -11.25 6.34 -1.71
C TRP A 148 -11.79 7.74 -2.05
N MET A 149 -12.28 8.50 -1.06
CA MET A 149 -12.74 9.89 -1.25
C MET A 149 -11.74 10.94 -0.70
N GLU A 150 -10.86 10.57 0.24
CA GLU A 150 -9.97 11.51 0.95
C GLU A 150 -8.49 11.47 0.51
N MET A 151 -8.12 10.71 -0.52
CA MET A 151 -6.75 10.77 -1.08
C MET A 151 -6.37 12.15 -1.67
N GLU A 152 -7.31 13.11 -1.74
CA GLU A 152 -6.99 14.51 -2.05
C GLU A 152 -6.85 15.43 -0.80
N ILE A 153 -7.20 14.99 0.42
CA ILE A 153 -7.36 15.93 1.56
C ILE A 153 -6.38 15.70 2.74
N VAL A 154 -5.89 14.49 3.03
CA VAL A 154 -5.06 14.27 4.24
C VAL A 154 -3.56 14.60 4.06
N LEU A 155 -3.10 14.92 2.84
CA LEU A 155 -1.71 15.38 2.62
C LEU A 155 -1.44 16.83 3.11
N ILE A 156 -2.44 17.55 3.64
CA ILE A 156 -2.24 18.93 4.12
C ILE A 156 -1.84 19.00 5.61
N THR A 157 -2.11 17.98 6.43
CA THR A 157 -1.87 18.06 7.89
C THR A 157 -0.59 17.39 8.39
N GLN A 158 0.07 16.52 7.62
CA GLN A 158 1.41 16.00 8.00
C GLN A 158 2.57 16.70 7.28
N ALA A 159 2.31 17.41 6.18
CA ALA A 159 3.31 18.25 5.52
C ALA A 159 3.58 19.57 6.28
N THR A 160 2.65 20.02 7.13
CA THR A 160 2.83 21.24 7.93
C THR A 160 3.78 21.04 9.11
N THR A 161 3.88 19.84 9.69
CA THR A 161 4.78 19.58 10.82
C THR A 161 6.24 19.42 10.38
N PHE A 162 6.49 18.85 9.19
CA PHE A 162 7.85 18.68 8.68
C PHE A 162 8.46 19.97 8.10
N LEU A 163 7.65 20.81 7.43
CA LEU A 163 8.10 22.11 6.93
C LEU A 163 8.31 23.14 8.05
N HIS A 164 7.59 23.05 9.17
CA HIS A 164 7.81 23.95 10.30
C HIS A 164 9.14 23.65 11.04
N PHE A 165 9.52 22.37 11.15
CA PHE A 165 10.76 21.97 11.83
C PHE A 165 12.02 22.37 11.03
N HIS A 166 11.98 22.25 9.69
CA HIS A 166 13.13 22.64 8.85
C HIS A 166 13.32 24.16 8.73
N ARG A 167 12.22 24.95 8.81
CA ARG A 167 12.29 26.42 8.72
C ARG A 167 12.79 27.08 10.01
N GLN A 168 12.65 26.44 11.16
CA GLN A 168 13.21 26.93 12.43
C GLN A 168 14.71 26.62 12.60
N LYS A 169 15.19 25.49 12.05
CA LYS A 169 16.63 25.13 12.13
C LYS A 169 17.52 26.01 11.25
N SER A 170 17.01 26.45 10.09
CA SER A 170 17.76 27.33 9.17
C SER A 170 17.82 28.80 9.62
N ARG A 171 17.01 29.24 10.61
CA ARG A 171 17.06 30.61 11.16
C ARG A 171 17.93 30.75 12.41
N LYS A 172 18.33 29.65 13.05
CA LYS A 172 19.24 29.64 14.22
C LYS A 172 20.71 29.36 13.87
N ALA A 173 21.06 29.25 12.58
CA ALA A 173 22.43 29.06 12.10
C ALA A 173 22.96 30.28 11.34
N SER A 174 22.34 31.46 11.54
CA SER A 174 22.72 32.72 10.87
C SER A 174 22.61 33.93 11.80
N LEU A 175 22.75 33.71 13.11
CA LEU A 175 22.96 34.71 14.15
C LEU A 175 24.09 34.21 15.04
#